data_AF-A0A923Y9V6-F1
#
_entry.id   AF-A0A923Y9V6-F1
#
_cell.length_a   1.000
_cell.length_b   1.000
_cell.length_c   1.000
_cell.angle_alpha   90.00
_cell.angle_beta   90.00
_cell.angle_gamma   90.00
#
_symmetry.space_group_name_H-M   'P 1'
#
loop_
_entity.id
_entity.type
_entity.pdbx_description
1 polymer ?
#
loop_
_entity_poly.entity_id
_entity_poly.type
_entity_poly.pdbx_seq_one_letter_code
_entity_poly.pdbx_strand_id
1 'polypeptide(L)'
;MKVSTTEPFQIIYSLLEHEFLGYLFESYVVQLDQKARLTLKHQNISSKNAEEFASGLDEVDFKLIKIMDAMQQDSIIKKFSNKKVTATEFFAKVYNKEKG
;
A
#
# COMPACT_ATOMS: atom_id res chain seq x y z
N MET A 1 15.33 -2.69 1.38
CA MET A 1 16.07 -3.59 0.47
C MET A 1 15.08 -4.05 -0.61
N LYS A 2 15.44 -4.12 -1.90
CA LYS A 2 14.51 -4.56 -2.96
C LYS A 2 14.38 -6.09 -2.96
N VAL A 3 13.16 -6.61 -3.15
CA VAL A 3 12.88 -8.04 -3.33
C VAL A 3 13.27 -8.44 -4.75
N SER A 4 13.90 -9.60 -4.90
CA SER A 4 14.26 -10.13 -6.21
C SER A 4 13.08 -10.91 -6.79
N THR A 5 12.68 -10.58 -8.01
CA THR A 5 11.62 -11.29 -8.76
C THR A 5 12.10 -12.64 -9.31
N THR A 6 13.41 -12.87 -9.32
CA THR A 6 14.04 -14.12 -9.78
C THR A 6 14.27 -15.14 -8.65
N GLU A 7 14.07 -14.72 -7.39
CA GLU A 7 14.17 -15.58 -6.21
C GLU A 7 12.76 -15.79 -5.61
N PRO A 8 12.50 -16.88 -4.86
CA PRO A 8 11.18 -17.12 -4.27
C PRO A 8 10.72 -15.96 -3.36
N PHE A 9 9.52 -15.47 -3.60
CA PHE A 9 8.88 -14.40 -2.82
C PHE A 9 7.42 -14.75 -2.56
N GLN A 10 6.80 -14.00 -1.66
CA GLN A 10 5.37 -14.12 -1.37
C GLN A 10 4.75 -12.75 -1.17
N ILE A 11 3.54 -12.52 -1.69
CA ILE A 11 2.73 -11.37 -1.34
C ILE A 11 2.14 -11.55 0.07
N ILE A 12 2.12 -10.48 0.85
CA ILE A 12 1.47 -10.40 2.14
C ILE A 12 0.62 -9.14 2.21
N TYR A 13 -0.40 -9.20 3.05
CA TYR A 13 -1.30 -8.09 3.32
C TYR A 13 -1.17 -7.70 4.79
N SER A 14 -0.98 -6.42 5.04
CA SER A 14 -0.88 -5.85 6.37
C SER A 14 -1.99 -4.86 6.64
N LEU A 15 -2.32 -4.69 7.92
CA LEU A 15 -3.26 -3.68 8.39
C LEU A 15 -2.47 -2.56 9.06
N LEU A 16 -2.64 -1.34 8.58
CA LEU A 16 -2.05 -0.13 9.11
C LEU A 16 -3.14 0.69 9.83
N GLU A 17 -2.90 1.09 11.07
CA GLU A 17 -3.76 2.04 11.78
C GLU A 17 -3.32 3.47 11.45
N HIS A 18 -4.03 4.12 10.53
CA HIS A 18 -3.76 5.47 10.10
C HIS A 18 -4.54 6.48 10.96
N GLU A 19 -3.84 7.49 11.49
CA GLU A 19 -4.37 8.47 12.44
C GLU A 19 -5.73 9.09 12.02
N PHE A 20 -5.89 9.44 10.73
CA PHE A 20 -7.11 10.05 10.21
C PHE A 20 -8.05 9.11 9.43
N LEU A 21 -7.53 8.03 8.84
CA LEU A 21 -8.28 7.18 7.91
C LEU A 21 -8.72 5.86 8.56
N GLY A 22 -8.32 5.60 9.80
CA GLY A 22 -8.55 4.34 10.49
C GLY A 22 -7.69 3.22 9.91
N TYR A 23 -8.22 2.00 9.88
CA TYR A 23 -7.50 0.84 9.40
C TYR A 23 -7.43 0.80 7.86
N LEU A 24 -6.22 0.76 7.33
CA LEU A 24 -5.92 0.66 5.91
C LEU A 24 -5.23 -0.67 5.61
N PHE A 25 -5.58 -1.28 4.48
CA PHE A 25 -4.82 -2.41 3.95
C PHE A 25 -3.63 -1.92 3.15
N GLU A 26 -2.50 -2.61 3.33
CA GLU A 26 -1.31 -2.43 2.51
C GLU A 26 -0.80 -3.78 2.00
N SER A 27 -0.20 -3.74 0.81
CA SER A 27 0.36 -4.90 0.15
C SER A 27 1.88 -4.82 0.11
N TYR A 28 2.53 -5.93 0.45
CA TYR A 28 3.98 -6.07 0.39
C TYR A 28 4.35 -7.38 -0.27
N VAL A 29 5.49 -7.41 -0.95
CA VAL A 29 6.16 -8.66 -1.32
C VAL A 29 7.34 -8.87 -0.39
N VAL A 30 7.54 -10.11 0.03
CA VAL A 30 8.57 -10.53 0.97
C VAL A 30 9.41 -11.63 0.34
N GLN A 31 10.73 -11.49 0.40
CA GLN A 31 11.62 -12.56 -0.03
C GLN A 31 11.51 -13.76 0.92
N LEU A 32 11.46 -14.97 0.35
CA LEU A 32 11.54 -16.19 1.11
C LEU A 32 13.00 -16.65 1.23
N ASP A 33 13.33 -17.31 2.34
CA ASP A 33 14.62 -18.00 2.47
C ASP A 33 14.58 -19.40 1.81
N GLN A 34 15.71 -20.11 1.87
CA GLN A 34 15.85 -21.47 1.32
C GLN A 34 14.89 -22.51 1.94
N LYS A 35 14.26 -22.18 3.08
CA LYS A 35 13.28 -23.01 3.78
C LYS A 35 11.84 -22.49 3.59
N ALA A 36 11.63 -21.62 2.60
CA ALA A 36 10.35 -20.97 2.30
C ALA A 36 9.77 -20.13 3.46
N ARG A 37 10.63 -19.58 4.32
CA ARG A 37 10.21 -18.70 5.43
C ARG A 37 10.29 -17.24 5.02
N LEU A 38 9.34 -16.43 5.49
CA LEU A 38 9.35 -14.98 5.33
C LEU A 38 10.63 -14.38 5.94
N THR A 39 11.23 -13.42 5.25
CA THR A 39 12.42 -12.69 5.72
C THR A 39 12.10 -11.23 5.99
N LEU A 40 13.06 -10.48 6.54
CA LEU A 40 12.95 -9.03 6.69
C LEU A 40 13.20 -8.25 5.38
N LYS A 41 13.49 -8.94 4.27
CA LYS A 41 13.64 -8.31 2.96
C LYS A 41 12.25 -8.20 2.32
N HIS A 42 11.63 -7.04 2.49
CA HIS A 42 10.31 -6.73 1.95
C HIS A 42 10.30 -5.41 1.18
N GLN A 43 9.34 -5.27 0.26
CA GLN A 43 9.04 -4.02 -0.41
C GLN A 43 7.53 -3.85 -0.62
N ASN A 44 7.06 -2.61 -0.61
CA ASN A 44 5.66 -2.31 -0.92
C ASN A 44 5.38 -2.59 -2.41
N ILE A 45 4.18 -3.10 -2.70
CA ILE A 45 3.69 -3.36 -4.04
C ILE A 45 2.46 -2.48 -4.29
N SER A 46 2.41 -1.88 -5.48
CA SER A 46 1.37 -0.99 -5.97
C SER A 46 1.08 -1.33 -7.43
N SER A 47 0.03 -0.77 -8.03
CA SER A 47 -0.30 -1.02 -9.44
C SER A 47 0.83 -0.59 -10.40
N LYS A 48 1.80 0.21 -9.94
CA LYS A 48 2.94 0.66 -10.75
C LYS A 48 4.03 -0.39 -10.92
N ASN A 49 4.21 -1.27 -9.94
CA ASN A 49 5.29 -2.27 -9.93
C ASN A 49 4.78 -3.70 -9.78
N ALA A 50 3.47 -3.92 -9.62
CA ALA A 50 2.89 -5.24 -9.44
C ALA A 50 3.18 -6.21 -10.60
N GLU A 51 3.24 -5.68 -11.83
CA GLU A 51 3.55 -6.46 -13.03
C GLU A 51 4.91 -7.16 -12.95
N GLU A 52 5.89 -6.57 -12.27
CA GLU A 52 7.22 -7.16 -12.09
C GLU A 52 7.18 -8.45 -11.26
N PHE A 53 6.14 -8.62 -10.44
CA PHE A 53 5.95 -9.73 -9.52
C PHE A 53 4.85 -10.71 -9.98
N ALA A 54 4.35 -10.58 -11.21
CA ALA A 54 3.22 -11.35 -11.72
C ALA A 54 3.36 -12.89 -11.57
N SER A 55 4.59 -13.42 -11.48
CA SER A 55 4.83 -14.85 -11.23
C SER A 55 4.35 -15.37 -9.87
N GLY A 56 4.12 -14.48 -8.90
CA GLY A 56 3.64 -14.82 -7.56
C GLY A 56 2.34 -14.11 -7.18
N LEU A 57 1.61 -13.56 -8.15
CA LEU A 57 0.34 -12.87 -7.97
C LEU A 57 -0.74 -13.49 -8.87
N ASP A 58 -1.99 -13.44 -8.41
CA ASP A 58 -3.16 -13.80 -9.20
C ASP A 58 -4.04 -12.57 -9.53
N GLU A 59 -5.12 -12.80 -10.29
CA GLU A 59 -6.06 -11.73 -10.67
C GLU A 59 -6.71 -11.02 -9.48
N VAL A 60 -6.89 -11.72 -8.35
CA VAL A 60 -7.46 -11.15 -7.13
C VAL A 60 -6.45 -10.21 -6.50
N ASP A 61 -5.18 -10.60 -6.43
CA ASP A 61 -4.10 -9.75 -5.92
C ASP A 61 -4.02 -8.42 -6.70
N PHE A 62 -4.05 -8.47 -8.03
CA PHE A 62 -4.06 -7.24 -8.85
C PHE A 62 -5.27 -6.34 -8.56
N LYS A 63 -6.45 -6.92 -8.35
CA LYS A 63 -7.66 -6.16 -7.98
C LYS A 63 -7.51 -5.52 -6.59
N LEU A 64 -7.00 -6.26 -5.62
CA LEU A 64 -6.77 -5.79 -4.25
C LEU A 64 -5.76 -4.65 -4.21
N ILE A 65 -4.63 -4.80 -4.90
CA ILE A 65 -3.60 -3.77 -5.01
C ILE A 65 -4.18 -2.47 -5.58
N LYS A 66 -5.01 -2.56 -6.62
CA LYS A 66 -5.67 -1.39 -7.23
C LYS A 66 -6.64 -0.70 -6.25
N ILE A 67 -7.35 -1.47 -5.42
CA ILE A 67 -8.22 -0.92 -4.38
C ILE A 67 -7.37 -0.21 -3.31
N MET A 68 -6.27 -0.81 -2.86
CA MET A 68 -5.35 -0.22 -1.88
C MET A 68 -4.73 1.09 -2.39
N ASP A 69 -4.29 1.14 -3.65
CA ASP A 69 -3.79 2.36 -4.27
C ASP A 69 -4.80 3.51 -4.23
N ALA A 70 -6.09 3.23 -4.38
CA ALA A 70 -7.15 4.23 -4.33
C ALA A 70 -7.45 4.73 -2.91
N MET A 71 -7.14 3.94 -1.87
CA MET A 71 -7.36 4.27 -0.46
C MET A 71 -6.18 5.02 0.18
N GLN A 72 -5.00 5.03 -0.47
CA GLN A 72 -3.82 5.72 0.03
C GLN A 72 -4.05 7.23 0.21
N GLN A 73 -3.41 7.81 1.23
CA GLN A 73 -3.55 9.23 1.59
C GLN A 73 -3.40 10.18 0.38
N ASP A 74 -2.41 9.94 -0.48
CA ASP A 74 -2.13 10.79 -1.64
C ASP A 74 -3.26 10.72 -2.68
N SER A 75 -3.86 9.54 -2.86
CA SER A 75 -5.00 9.33 -3.75
C SER A 75 -6.24 10.04 -3.22
N ILE A 76 -6.48 10.01 -1.91
CA ILE A 76 -7.57 10.74 -1.26
C ILE A 76 -7.36 12.26 -1.41
N ILE A 77 -6.18 12.78 -1.07
CA ILE A 77 -5.87 14.21 -1.18
C ILE A 77 -6.04 14.68 -2.62
N LYS A 78 -5.52 13.94 -3.61
CA LYS A 78 -5.67 14.29 -5.03
C LYS A 78 -7.12 14.28 -5.50
N LYS A 79 -7.96 13.39 -4.94
CA LYS A 79 -9.37 13.28 -5.31
C LYS A 79 -10.21 14.42 -4.73
N PHE A 80 -9.88 14.89 -3.53
CA PHE A 80 -10.72 15.85 -2.79
C PHE A 80 -10.10 17.24 -2.64
N SER A 81 -8.85 17.46 -3.07
CA SER A 81 -8.19 18.75 -3.07
C SER A 81 -7.63 19.11 -4.44
N ASN A 82 -8.08 20.24 -4.97
CA ASN A 82 -7.51 20.84 -6.19
C ASN A 82 -6.22 21.62 -5.91
N LYS A 83 -5.80 21.73 -4.64
CA LYS A 83 -4.61 22.45 -4.20
C LYS A 83 -3.55 21.46 -3.73
N LYS A 84 -2.28 21.79 -3.99
CA LYS A 84 -1.14 21.09 -3.38
C LYS A 84 -1.11 21.46 -1.90
N VAL A 85 -1.54 20.52 -1.06
CA VAL A 85 -1.60 20.61 0.39
C VAL A 85 -0.93 19.38 0.97
N THR A 86 -0.35 19.51 2.16
CA THR A 86 0.20 18.35 2.86
C THR A 86 -0.94 17.49 3.42
N ALA A 87 -0.66 16.21 3.68
CA ALA A 87 -1.64 15.30 4.28
C ALA A 87 -2.15 15.82 5.63
N THR A 88 -1.24 16.30 6.48
CA THR A 88 -1.57 16.88 7.79
C THR A 88 -2.53 18.06 7.66
N GLU A 89 -2.24 19.02 6.78
CA GLU A 89 -3.12 20.18 6.56
C GLU A 89 -4.48 19.78 5.99
N PHE A 90 -4.50 18.85 5.04
CA PHE A 90 -5.73 18.36 4.43
C PHE A 90 -6.62 17.69 5.48
N PHE A 91 -6.09 16.72 6.22
CA PHE A 91 -6.89 15.99 7.20
C PHE A 91 -7.25 16.83 8.42
N ALA A 92 -6.37 17.72 8.90
CA ALA A 92 -6.71 18.64 9.99
C ALA A 92 -7.85 19.59 9.60
N LYS A 93 -7.94 20.00 8.33
CA LYS A 93 -9.05 20.82 7.84
C LYS A 93 -10.36 20.03 7.71
N VAL A 94 -10.30 18.79 7.21
CA VAL A 94 -11.48 17.95 6.96
C VAL A 94 -12.07 17.42 8.28
N TYR A 95 -11.22 16.98 9.21
CA TYR A 95 -11.63 16.34 10.46
C TYR A 95 -11.59 17.27 11.68
N ASN A 96 -11.64 18.59 11.48
CA ASN A 96 -11.65 19.55 12.58
C ASN A 96 -12.93 19.40 13.42
N LYS A 97 -12.81 19.11 14.72
CA LYS A 97 -13.93 18.88 15.66
C LYS A 97 -14.91 20.06 15.80
N GLU A 98 -14.53 21.28 15.44
CA GLU A 98 -15.43 22.45 15.53
C GLU A 98 -16.17 22.74 14.20
N LYS A 99 -15.77 22.12 13.09
CA LYS A 99 -16.32 22.38 11.75
C LYS A 99 -16.67 21.14 10.91
N GLY A 100 -16.45 19.95 11.46
CA GLY A 100 -16.72 18.65 10.84
C GLY A 100 -18.02 18.03 11.31
#